data_AF-K5WLM9-F1
#
_entry.id   AF-K5WLM9-F1
#
_cell.length_a   1.000
_cell.length_b   1.000
_cell.length_c   1.000
_cell.angle_alpha   90.00
_cell.angle_beta   90.00
_cell.angle_gamma   90.00
#
_symmetry.space_group_name_H-M   'P 1'
#
loop_
_entity.id
_entity.type
_entity.pdbx_description
1 polymer ?
#
loop_
_entity_poly.entity_id
_entity_poly.type
_entity_poly.pdbx_seq_one_letter_code
_entity_poly.pdbx_strand_id
1 'polypeptide(L)'
;MSTILRQTAAIARHASRIRSFSSTTVARKDLVQDIYLREIKAYKPNPTPKDAHVGVVKQFSLPPSPQAPAVPADLASELSAYDAVEPTTASATTASASGEGTEGGAEQFLGFLEQDLPTKSAHH
;
A
#
# COMPACT_ATOMS: atom_id res chain seq x y z
N MET A 1 25.10 -92.79 -0.17
CA MET A 1 25.46 -91.39 -0.52
C MET A 1 25.16 -91.11 -2.00
N SER A 2 23.94 -91.37 -2.48
CA SER A 2 23.68 -91.50 -3.92
C SER A 2 22.45 -90.72 -4.41
N THR A 3 21.61 -90.24 -3.49
CA THR A 3 20.41 -89.44 -3.78
C THR A 3 20.73 -87.97 -3.96
N ILE A 4 21.71 -87.46 -3.19
CA ILE A 4 22.18 -86.08 -3.26
C ILE A 4 22.81 -85.78 -4.63
N LEU A 5 23.61 -86.73 -5.16
CA LEU A 5 24.27 -86.58 -6.47
C LEU A 5 23.27 -86.56 -7.65
N ARG A 6 22.14 -87.25 -7.51
CA ARG A 6 21.10 -87.31 -8.56
C ARG A 6 20.28 -86.04 -8.61
N GLN A 7 20.04 -85.41 -7.45
CA GLN A 7 19.30 -84.16 -7.33
C GLN A 7 20.10 -82.97 -7.88
N THR A 8 21.40 -82.91 -7.63
CA THR A 8 22.28 -81.84 -8.15
C THR A 8 22.40 -81.90 -9.68
N ALA A 9 22.48 -83.10 -10.25
CA ALA A 9 22.55 -83.28 -11.70
C ALA A 9 21.25 -82.90 -12.45
N ALA A 10 20.08 -82.96 -11.80
CA ALA A 10 18.81 -82.53 -12.39
C ALA A 10 18.68 -81.00 -12.40
N ILE A 11 19.07 -80.35 -11.30
CA ILE A 11 19.06 -78.89 -11.16
C ILE A 11 20.03 -78.24 -12.17
N ALA A 12 21.23 -78.78 -12.31
CA ALA A 12 22.22 -78.27 -13.28
C ALA A 12 21.74 -78.36 -14.74
N ARG A 13 21.03 -79.43 -15.10
CA ARG A 13 20.46 -79.61 -16.45
C ARG A 13 19.25 -78.73 -16.73
N HIS A 14 18.53 -78.30 -15.69
CA HIS A 14 17.41 -77.38 -15.80
C HIS A 14 17.90 -75.93 -15.92
N ALA A 15 18.95 -75.56 -15.19
CA ALA A 15 19.60 -74.25 -15.28
C ALA A 15 20.24 -74.00 -16.66
N SER A 16 20.82 -75.02 -17.30
CA SER A 16 21.46 -74.87 -18.63
C SER A 16 20.47 -74.79 -19.80
N ARG A 17 19.21 -75.20 -19.61
CA ARG A 17 18.14 -75.11 -20.65
C ARG A 17 17.28 -73.86 -20.51
N ILE A 18 17.29 -73.21 -19.35
CA ILE A 18 16.61 -71.93 -19.16
C ILE A 18 17.56 -70.84 -19.66
N ARG A 19 17.39 -70.41 -20.91
CA ARG A 19 17.88 -69.09 -21.32
C ARG A 19 17.01 -68.04 -20.61
N SER A 20 17.48 -67.55 -19.48
CA SER A 20 16.87 -66.40 -18.81
C SER A 20 17.16 -65.14 -19.63
N PHE A 21 16.21 -64.74 -20.47
CA PHE A 21 16.23 -63.39 -21.02
C PHE A 21 15.95 -62.43 -19.88
N SER A 22 16.97 -61.70 -19.43
CA SER A 22 16.81 -60.57 -18.52
C SER A 22 16.05 -59.47 -19.26
N SER A 23 14.73 -59.56 -19.26
CA SER A 23 13.88 -58.45 -19.67
C SER A 23 13.85 -57.48 -18.50
N THR A 24 14.82 -56.56 -18.47
CA THR A 24 14.67 -55.39 -17.61
C THR A 24 13.42 -54.69 -18.11
N THR A 25 12.38 -54.63 -17.27
CA THR A 25 11.17 -53.91 -17.62
C THR A 25 11.58 -52.51 -18.04
N VAL A 26 11.28 -52.14 -19.29
CA VAL A 26 11.45 -50.76 -19.74
C VAL A 26 10.53 -49.94 -18.85
N ALA A 27 11.09 -49.35 -17.80
CA ALA A 27 10.39 -48.34 -17.02
C ALA A 27 10.04 -47.25 -18.05
N ARG A 28 8.77 -47.20 -18.44
CA ARG A 28 8.22 -46.13 -19.28
C ARG A 28 8.23 -44.87 -18.43
N LYS A 29 9.42 -44.29 -18.29
CA LYS A 29 9.61 -43.02 -17.61
C LYS A 29 9.03 -41.93 -18.48
N ASP A 30 8.21 -41.09 -17.88
CA ASP A 30 7.71 -39.89 -18.53
C ASP A 30 8.87 -38.89 -18.66
N LEU A 31 9.42 -38.81 -19.87
CA LEU A 31 10.54 -37.93 -20.18
C LEU A 31 10.17 -36.45 -20.00
N VAL A 32 8.91 -36.09 -20.19
CA VAL A 32 8.43 -34.70 -20.00
C VAL A 32 8.45 -34.35 -18.53
N GLN A 33 7.95 -35.26 -17.69
CA GLN A 33 7.98 -35.10 -16.24
C GLN A 33 9.42 -35.04 -15.70
N ASP A 34 10.30 -35.90 -16.19
CA ASP A 34 11.70 -35.93 -15.77
C ASP A 34 12.44 -34.64 -16.16
N ILE A 35 12.23 -34.11 -17.37
CA ILE A 35 12.80 -32.82 -17.79
C ILE A 35 12.25 -31.70 -16.92
N TYR A 36 10.93 -31.62 -16.72
CA TYR A 36 10.30 -30.60 -15.90
C TYR A 36 10.87 -30.56 -14.47
N LEU A 37 10.96 -31.71 -13.81
CA LEU A 37 11.51 -31.82 -12.47
C LEU A 37 13.00 -31.49 -12.43
N ARG A 38 13.75 -31.81 -13.48
CA ARG A 38 15.18 -31.47 -13.58
C ARG A 38 15.38 -29.96 -13.71
N GLU A 39 14.62 -29.29 -14.56
CA GLU A 39 14.73 -27.84 -14.76
C GLU A 39 14.29 -27.08 -13.49
N ILE A 40 13.23 -27.51 -12.79
CA ILE A 40 12.84 -26.90 -11.51
C ILE A 40 13.93 -27.04 -10.45
N LYS A 41 14.51 -28.24 -10.33
CA LYS A 41 15.58 -28.49 -9.35
C LYS A 41 16.88 -27.76 -9.72
N ALA A 42 17.15 -27.58 -11.00
CA ALA A 42 18.32 -26.86 -11.50
C ALA A 42 18.15 -25.33 -11.42
N TYR A 43 16.91 -24.83 -11.33
CA TYR A 43 16.63 -23.42 -11.26
C TYR A 43 17.19 -22.81 -9.97
N LYS A 44 18.17 -21.92 -10.15
CA LYS A 44 18.68 -21.05 -9.10
C LYS A 44 18.12 -19.65 -9.39
N PRO A 45 17.20 -19.13 -8.56
CA PRO A 45 16.71 -17.77 -8.76
C PRO A 45 17.88 -16.81 -8.67
N ASN A 46 17.93 -15.86 -9.61
CA ASN A 46 18.90 -14.78 -9.52
C ASN A 46 18.69 -14.05 -8.19
N PRO A 47 19.77 -13.73 -7.46
CA PRO A 47 19.65 -13.02 -6.19
C PRO A 47 18.93 -11.70 -6.46
N THR A 48 17.86 -11.44 -5.71
CA THR A 48 17.17 -10.17 -5.76
C THR A 48 18.19 -9.07 -5.45
N PRO A 49 18.41 -8.11 -6.36
CA PRO A 49 19.36 -7.05 -6.11
C PRO A 49 18.91 -6.32 -4.85
N LYS A 50 19.85 -6.07 -3.92
CA LYS A 50 19.56 -5.39 -2.65
C LYS A 50 18.90 -4.02 -2.89
N ASP A 51 19.17 -3.45 -4.05
CA ASP A 51 18.65 -2.17 -4.53
C ASP A 51 17.49 -2.30 -5.54
N ALA A 52 16.74 -3.41 -5.53
CA ALA A 52 15.56 -3.58 -6.41
C ALA A 52 14.50 -2.47 -6.28
N HIS A 53 14.56 -1.69 -5.20
CA HIS A 53 13.71 -0.53 -4.92
C HIS A 53 14.27 0.79 -5.51
N VAL A 54 15.56 0.84 -5.84
CA VAL A 54 16.21 2.05 -6.39
C VAL A 54 15.80 2.20 -7.86
N GLY A 55 14.90 3.15 -8.13
CA GLY A 55 14.40 3.45 -9.48
C GLY A 55 12.98 2.95 -9.78
N VAL A 56 12.43 2.06 -8.95
CA VAL A 56 11.02 1.64 -9.03
C VAL A 56 10.11 2.58 -8.22
N VAL A 57 10.62 3.09 -7.10
CA VAL A 57 9.93 4.03 -6.23
C VAL A 57 10.70 5.34 -6.10
N LYS A 58 9.98 6.47 -6.09
CA LYS A 58 10.57 7.77 -5.75
C LYS A 58 11.07 7.72 -4.31
N GLN A 59 12.31 8.14 -4.07
CA GLN A 59 12.82 8.25 -2.70
C GLN A 59 11.97 9.22 -1.90
N PHE A 60 11.52 8.76 -0.73
CA PHE A 60 10.78 9.58 0.21
C PHE A 60 11.78 10.26 1.16
N SER A 61 11.98 11.57 0.98
CA SER A 61 12.69 12.40 1.94
C SER A 61 11.67 13.19 2.77
N LEU A 62 11.79 13.12 4.10
CA LEU A 62 11.02 14.01 4.97
C LEU A 62 11.43 15.47 4.68
N PRO A 63 10.47 16.39 4.60
CA PRO A 63 10.80 17.80 4.53
C PRO A 63 11.61 18.20 5.77
N PRO A 64 12.56 19.16 5.64
CA PRO A 64 13.28 19.67 6.80
C PRO A 64 12.29 20.22 7.84
N SER A 65 12.66 20.09 9.12
CA SER A 65 11.88 20.68 10.22
C SER A 65 11.60 22.14 9.92
N PRO A 66 10.35 22.63 10.12
CA PRO A 66 10.04 24.02 9.91
C PRO A 66 10.98 24.87 10.77
N GLN A 67 11.65 25.83 10.12
CA GLN A 67 12.47 26.78 10.83
C GLN A 67 11.55 27.70 11.64
N ALA A 68 11.83 27.87 12.92
CA ALA A 68 11.11 28.83 13.74
C ALA A 68 11.26 30.23 13.10
N PRO A 69 10.18 31.02 13.02
CA PRO A 69 10.26 32.36 12.45
C PRO A 69 11.32 33.16 13.20
N ALA A 70 12.24 33.76 12.44
CA ALA A 70 13.24 34.65 13.00
C ALA A 70 12.52 35.89 13.55
N VAL A 71 12.80 36.22 14.80
CA VAL A 71 12.37 37.48 15.39
C VAL A 71 13.02 38.61 14.60
N PRO A 72 12.27 39.64 14.16
CA PRO A 72 12.87 40.77 13.46
C PRO A 72 13.90 41.45 14.36
N ALA A 73 15.03 41.84 13.76
CA ALA A 73 16.18 42.37 14.52
C ALA A 73 15.85 43.68 15.26
N ASP A 74 14.80 44.39 14.84
CA ASP A 74 14.39 45.67 15.40
C ASP A 74 12.94 45.64 15.91
N LEU A 75 12.68 44.73 16.86
CA LEU A 75 11.41 44.69 17.57
C LEU A 75 11.07 46.01 18.27
N ALA A 76 12.07 46.76 18.73
CA ALA A 76 11.85 47.96 19.53
C ALA A 76 11.19 49.08 18.70
N SER A 77 11.65 49.28 17.47
CA SER A 77 11.06 50.27 16.56
C SER A 77 9.67 49.86 16.10
N GLU A 78 9.45 48.57 15.82
CA GLU A 78 8.13 48.05 15.42
C GLU A 78 7.10 48.16 16.56
N LEU A 79 7.50 47.90 17.80
CA LEU A 79 6.62 48.06 18.97
C LEU A 79 6.30 49.52 19.24
N SER A 80 7.29 50.41 19.10
CA SER A 80 7.09 51.85 19.22
C SER A 80 6.16 52.40 18.14
N ALA A 81 6.25 51.88 16.91
CA ALA A 81 5.35 52.24 15.82
C ALA A 81 3.93 51.72 16.06
N TYR A 82 3.78 50.52 16.65
CA TYR A 82 2.47 49.97 17.02
C TYR A 82 1.82 50.79 18.15
N ASP A 83 2.58 51.15 19.18
CA ASP A 83 2.08 51.95 20.30
C ASP A 83 1.72 53.38 19.89
N ALA A 84 2.40 53.93 18.88
CA ALA A 84 2.09 55.25 18.32
C ALA A 84 0.82 55.26 17.45
N VAL A 85 0.34 54.10 17.00
CA VAL A 85 -0.92 54.00 16.25
C VAL A 85 -2.05 53.84 17.25
N GLU A 86 -2.75 54.93 17.54
CA GLU A 86 -4.02 54.84 18.27
C GLU A 86 -5.00 53.99 17.45
N PRO A 87 -5.65 52.98 18.06
CA PRO A 87 -6.71 52.24 17.38
C PRO A 87 -7.81 53.24 17.03
N THR A 88 -8.27 53.21 15.78
CA THR A 88 -9.46 53.95 15.34
C THR A 88 -10.67 53.46 16.12
N THR A 89 -10.84 53.94 17.35
CA THR A 89 -12.15 54.03 17.96
C THR A 89 -12.92 54.94 17.02
N ALA A 90 -13.86 54.36 16.27
CA ALA A 90 -14.71 55.11 15.38
C ALA A 90 -15.27 56.29 16.20
N SER A 91 -14.76 57.50 15.93
CA SER A 91 -15.37 58.70 16.44
C SER A 91 -16.81 58.60 16.00
N ALA A 92 -17.73 58.57 16.97
CA ALA A 92 -19.16 58.56 16.72
C ALA A 92 -19.53 59.89 16.04
N THR A 93 -19.22 59.99 14.76
CA THR A 93 -19.75 61.02 13.88
C THR A 93 -21.18 60.60 13.67
N THR A 94 -22.08 61.32 14.33
CA THR A 94 -23.51 61.31 14.09
C THR A 94 -23.74 61.74 12.63
N ALA A 95 -23.61 60.79 11.70
CA ALA A 95 -23.97 60.96 10.30
C ALA A 95 -25.28 60.21 10.09
N SER A 96 -26.32 61.02 9.88
CA SER A 96 -27.69 60.61 9.59
C SER A 96 -27.77 59.44 8.61
N ALA A 97 -28.60 58.48 8.96
CA ALA A 97 -29.01 57.39 8.08
C ALA A 97 -29.71 57.94 6.82
N SER A 98 -29.06 57.72 5.68
CA SER A 98 -29.67 57.62 4.35
C SER A 98 -28.64 56.80 3.54
N GLY A 99 -28.77 55.49 3.40
CA GLY A 99 -29.90 54.81 2.81
C GLY A 99 -29.45 54.34 1.43
N GLU A 100 -28.79 53.18 1.36
CA GLU A 100 -28.61 52.41 0.13
C GLU A 100 -28.35 50.95 0.49
N GLY A 101 -29.25 50.09 0.04
CA GLY A 101 -29.46 48.73 0.53
C GLY A 101 -28.34 47.76 0.21
N THR A 102 -27.83 47.12 1.25
CA THR A 102 -27.26 45.78 1.13
C THR A 102 -28.42 44.78 1.18
N GLU A 103 -28.93 44.41 0.00
CA GLU A 103 -29.76 43.21 -0.12
C GLU A 103 -28.97 42.03 0.48
N GLY A 104 -29.41 41.52 1.64
CA GLY A 104 -28.70 40.50 2.42
C GLY A 104 -28.08 40.96 3.75
N GLY A 105 -28.28 42.21 4.18
CA GLY A 105 -27.77 42.74 5.45
C GLY A 105 -28.35 42.09 6.72
N ALA A 106 -27.85 42.53 7.89
CA ALA A 106 -28.17 41.97 9.20
C ALA A 106 -29.69 41.88 9.47
N GLU A 107 -30.47 42.81 8.94
CA GLU A 107 -31.91 42.90 9.09
C GLU A 107 -32.64 41.75 8.37
N GLN A 108 -32.11 41.26 7.24
CA GLN A 108 -32.63 40.06 6.59
C GLN A 108 -32.27 38.79 7.35
N PHE A 109 -31.09 38.75 7.97
CA PHE A 109 -30.67 37.63 8.81
C PHE A 109 -31.50 37.51 10.09
N LEU A 110 -31.78 38.65 10.75
CA LEU A 110 -32.65 38.69 11.93
C LEU A 110 -34.09 38.30 11.57
N GLY A 111 -34.61 38.78 10.44
CA GLY A 111 -35.95 38.40 9.97
C GLY A 111 -36.09 36.91 9.63
N PHE A 112 -35.01 36.26 9.15
CA PHE A 112 -34.99 34.80 8.93
C PHE A 112 -35.01 34.01 10.24
N LEU A 113 -34.27 34.46 11.27
CA LEU A 113 -34.23 33.78 12.56
C LEU A 113 -35.54 33.88 13.35
N GLU A 114 -36.34 34.93 13.11
CA GLU A 114 -37.63 35.14 13.75
C GLU A 114 -38.78 34.35 13.07
N GLN A 115 -38.56 33.80 11.87
CA GLN A 115 -39.60 33.01 11.20
C GLN A 115 -39.80 31.65 11.89
N ASP A 116 -41.03 31.40 12.37
CA ASP A 116 -41.45 30.12 12.91
C ASP A 116 -41.35 29.01 11.85
N LEU A 117 -40.90 27.82 12.28
CA LEU A 117 -40.85 26.62 11.43
C LEU A 117 -42.25 26.31 10.89
N PRO A 118 -42.39 25.93 9.61
CA PRO A 118 -43.70 25.63 9.04
C PRO A 118 -44.35 24.50 9.83
N THR A 119 -45.61 24.70 10.24
CA THR A 119 -46.38 23.69 10.97
C THR A 119 -46.46 22.43 10.12
N LYS A 120 -46.07 21.29 10.70
CA LYS A 120 -46.08 19.99 10.02
C LYS A 120 -47.50 19.72 9.52
N SER A 121 -47.72 19.80 8.22
CA SER A 121 -49.01 19.51 7.61
C SER A 121 -49.42 18.09 8.00
N ALA A 122 -50.53 17.95 8.72
CA ALA A 122 -51.17 16.66 8.92
C ALA A 122 -51.66 16.17 7.55
N HIS A 123 -50.89 15.29 6.92
CA HIS A 123 -51.39 14.54 5.78
C HIS A 123 -52.50 13.62 6.29
N HIS A 124 -53.73 13.86 5.81
CA HIS A 124 -54.83 12.90 5.86
C HIS A 124 -54.48 11.65 5.04
#